data_AF-A0A920H7R4-F1
#
_entry.id   AF-A0A920H7R4-F1
#
_cell.length_a   1.000
_cell.length_b   1.000
_cell.length_c   1.000
_cell.angle_alpha   90.00
_cell.angle_beta   90.00
_cell.angle_gamma   90.00
#
_symmetry.space_group_name_H-M   'P 1'
#
loop_
_entity.id
_entity.type
_entity.pdbx_description
1 polymer ?
#
loop_
_entity_poly.entity_id
_entity_poly.type
_entity_poly.pdbx_seq_one_letter_code
_entity_poly.pdbx_strand_id
1 'polypeptide(L)'
;MPVCNVEFAQLHVQRSYYFEPQFNLTDSAMAAELVVEDTPFSCTECGKPFGSTRSIEKVISKLSDHSMFQQSARTDMLKMCEDCRVEAMFAQNDKTMDVGERRKPRTTDDYMN
;
A
#
# COMPACT_ATOMS: atom_id res chain seq x y z
N MET A 1 38.75 -30.41 -7.15
CA MET A 1 39.88 -29.45 -7.13
C MET A 1 39.67 -28.54 -5.93
N PRO A 2 40.69 -28.35 -5.08
CA PRO A 2 40.50 -28.15 -3.66
C PRO A 2 40.22 -26.70 -3.27
N VAL A 3 39.22 -26.57 -2.39
CA VAL A 3 38.95 -25.53 -1.40
C VAL A 3 40.18 -24.69 -1.02
N CYS A 4 40.13 -23.38 -1.28
CA CYS A 4 41.01 -22.40 -0.65
C CYS A 4 40.67 -22.30 0.84
N ASN A 5 41.47 -22.95 1.67
CA ASN A 5 41.51 -22.75 3.11
C ASN A 5 42.06 -21.35 3.42
N VAL A 6 41.25 -20.50 4.06
CA VAL A 6 41.71 -19.25 4.66
C VAL A 6 42.07 -19.55 6.11
N GLU A 7 43.36 -19.77 6.36
CA GLU A 7 43.90 -19.87 7.71
C GLU A 7 43.72 -18.52 8.43
N PHE A 8 42.76 -18.48 9.35
CA PHE A 8 42.57 -17.37 10.29
C PHE A 8 43.63 -17.47 11.40
N ALA A 9 44.80 -16.90 11.14
CA ALA A 9 45.82 -16.69 12.18
C ALA A 9 45.29 -15.70 13.23
N GLN A 10 45.15 -16.18 14.46
CA GLN A 10 44.83 -15.38 15.65
C GLN A 10 45.99 -14.43 15.99
N LEU A 11 45.73 -13.14 15.92
CA LEU A 11 46.52 -12.08 16.57
C LEU A 11 45.55 -11.11 17.25
N HIS A 12 45.70 -10.96 18.57
CA HIS A 12 44.89 -10.07 19.41
C HIS A 12 45.26 -8.58 19.19
N VAL A 13 44.24 -7.72 19.34
CA VAL A 13 44.26 -6.25 19.54
C VAL A 13 44.33 -5.46 18.21
N GLN A 14 43.27 -4.85 17.65
CA GLN A 14 42.18 -4.02 18.19
C GLN A 14 40.89 -4.24 17.37
N ARG A 15 39.71 -3.88 17.91
CA ARG A 15 38.39 -3.98 17.23
C ARG A 15 38.43 -3.36 15.83
N SER A 16 38.58 -4.19 14.80
CA SER A 16 38.34 -3.80 13.42
C SER A 16 36.84 -3.85 13.17
N TYR A 17 36.27 -2.73 12.75
CA TYR A 17 34.94 -2.72 12.16
C TYR A 17 35.04 -3.45 10.81
N TYR A 18 34.43 -4.63 10.71
CA TYR A 18 34.35 -5.36 9.46
C TYR A 18 33.19 -4.78 8.66
N PHE A 19 33.47 -4.27 7.46
CA PHE A 19 32.41 -3.92 6.51
C PHE A 19 31.97 -5.18 5.78
N GLU A 20 30.67 -5.44 5.79
CA GLU A 20 30.11 -6.42 4.89
C GLU A 20 30.09 -5.85 3.46
N PRO A 21 30.66 -6.57 2.48
CA PRO A 21 30.60 -6.16 1.09
C PRO A 21 29.14 -6.16 0.61
N GLN A 22 28.61 -4.99 0.25
CA GLN A 22 27.20 -4.84 -0.18
C GLN A 22 26.94 -5.17 -1.65
N PHE A 23 28.00 -5.39 -2.43
CA PHE A 23 27.91 -5.59 -3.88
C PHE A 23 28.48 -6.94 -4.27
N ASN A 24 27.73 -7.72 -5.04
CA ASN A 24 28.16 -9.03 -5.50
C ASN A 24 28.88 -8.90 -6.87
N LEU A 25 30.16 -9.29 -6.91
CA LEU A 25 31.01 -9.24 -8.12
C LEU A 25 31.15 -10.60 -8.81
N THR A 26 30.50 -11.66 -8.30
CA THR A 26 30.56 -12.98 -8.93
C THR A 26 29.74 -13.02 -10.22
N ASP A 27 30.07 -13.93 -11.14
CA ASP A 27 29.31 -14.11 -12.39
C ASP A 27 27.81 -14.40 -12.17
N SER A 28 27.45 -14.95 -10.99
CA SER A 28 26.05 -15.16 -10.58
C SER A 28 25.27 -13.85 -10.42
N ALA A 29 25.93 -12.70 -10.24
CA ALA A 29 25.27 -11.41 -10.17
C ALA A 29 24.53 -11.05 -11.48
N MET A 30 24.93 -11.68 -12.60
CA MET A 30 24.29 -11.49 -13.90
C MET A 30 23.21 -12.56 -14.19
N ALA A 31 22.98 -13.51 -13.28
CA ALA A 31 21.94 -14.51 -13.43
C ALA A 31 20.56 -13.96 -13.05
N ALA A 32 19.52 -14.35 -13.80
CA ALA A 32 18.14 -14.02 -13.47
C ALA A 32 17.67 -14.92 -12.32
N GLU A 33 17.50 -14.35 -11.13
CA GLU A 33 17.01 -15.04 -9.94
C GLU A 33 15.67 -14.45 -9.48
N LEU A 34 14.78 -15.31 -8.99
CA LEU A 34 13.51 -14.92 -8.40
C LEU A 34 13.76 -14.38 -6.99
N VAL A 35 13.80 -13.05 -6.86
CA VAL A 35 14.09 -12.39 -5.58
C VAL A 35 12.82 -12.19 -4.73
N VAL A 36 11.72 -11.80 -5.37
CA VAL A 36 10.44 -11.54 -4.70
C VAL A 36 9.30 -12.03 -5.59
N GLU A 37 8.50 -12.93 -5.03
CA GLU A 37 7.23 -13.37 -5.61
C GLU A 37 6.08 -12.91 -4.72
N ASP A 38 5.04 -12.34 -5.33
CA ASP A 38 3.83 -11.94 -4.62
C ASP A 38 2.59 -12.47 -5.33
N THR A 39 1.60 -12.88 -4.54
CA THR A 39 0.28 -13.25 -5.05
C THR A 39 -0.58 -12.01 -5.34
N PRO A 40 -1.43 -12.04 -6.39
CA PRO A 40 -2.40 -10.99 -6.61
C PRO A 40 -3.49 -11.04 -5.55
N PHE A 41 -3.87 -9.86 -5.05
CA PHE A 41 -4.96 -9.66 -4.12
C PHE A 41 -6.25 -9.38 -4.89
N SER A 42 -7.30 -10.12 -4.56
CA SER A 42 -8.63 -9.98 -5.14
C SER A 42 -9.48 -8.96 -4.36
N CYS A 43 -10.15 -8.06 -5.08
CA CYS A 43 -11.13 -7.14 -4.51
C CYS A 43 -12.18 -7.88 -3.67
N THR A 44 -12.51 -7.36 -2.49
CA THR A 44 -13.48 -7.98 -1.57
C THR A 44 -14.93 -7.95 -2.07
N GLU A 45 -15.25 -7.05 -3.01
CA GLU A 45 -16.61 -6.93 -3.56
C GLU A 45 -16.77 -7.69 -4.89
N CYS A 46 -15.91 -7.43 -5.87
CA CYS A 46 -16.05 -7.98 -7.23
C CYS A 46 -15.07 -9.12 -7.54
N GLY A 47 -14.10 -9.41 -6.68
CA GLY A 47 -13.10 -10.46 -6.90
C GLY A 47 -12.01 -10.13 -7.93
N LYS A 48 -12.05 -8.97 -8.60
CA LYS A 48 -11.04 -8.55 -9.57
C LYS A 48 -9.65 -8.46 -8.91
N PRO A 49 -8.61 -9.12 -9.45
CA PRO A 49 -7.24 -8.94 -8.96
C PRO A 49 -6.74 -7.55 -9.33
N PHE A 50 -6.25 -6.77 -8.36
CA PHE A 50 -5.85 -5.37 -8.62
C PHE A 50 -4.50 -4.93 -8.03
N GLY A 51 -3.92 -5.69 -7.11
CA GLY A 51 -2.63 -5.34 -6.49
C GLY A 51 -1.93 -6.56 -5.91
N SER A 52 -0.71 -6.40 -5.41
CA SER A 52 -0.01 -7.49 -4.71
C SER A 52 -0.42 -7.53 -3.24
N THR A 53 -0.54 -8.73 -2.65
CA THR A 53 -0.95 -8.88 -1.23
C THR A 53 -0.04 -8.08 -0.29
N ARG A 54 1.29 -8.15 -0.48
CA ARG A 54 2.26 -7.39 0.33
C ARG A 54 2.11 -5.88 0.21
N SER A 55 1.75 -5.38 -0.97
CA SER A 55 1.57 -3.93 -1.15
C SER A 55 0.35 -3.42 -0.37
N ILE A 56 -0.76 -4.14 -0.40
CA ILE A 56 -2.00 -3.75 0.26
C ILE A 56 -1.86 -3.85 1.78
N GLU A 57 -1.26 -4.91 2.30
CA GLU A 57 -0.99 -5.05 3.74
C GLU A 57 -0.09 -3.94 4.27
N LYS A 58 0.94 -3.55 3.50
CA LYS A 58 1.81 -2.40 3.83
C LYS A 58 1.06 -1.07 3.84
N VAL A 59 0.12 -0.88 2.93
CA VAL A 59 -0.70 0.36 2.90
C VAL A 59 -1.66 0.39 4.08
N ILE A 60 -2.33 -0.72 4.37
CA ILE A 60 -3.26 -0.83 5.50
C ILE A 60 -2.54 -0.57 6.83
N SER A 61 -1.39 -1.23 7.05
CA SER A 61 -0.58 -1.05 8.26
C SER A 61 -0.05 0.37 8.45
N LYS A 62 0.24 1.10 7.36
CA LYS A 62 0.67 2.50 7.46
C LYS A 62 -0.48 3.46 7.70
N LEU A 63 -1.66 3.17 7.14
CA LEU A 63 -2.81 4.06 7.20
C LEU A 63 -3.70 3.81 8.43
N SER A 64 -3.63 2.64 9.07
CA SER A 64 -4.43 2.30 10.26
C SER A 64 -4.24 3.30 11.40
N ASP A 65 -3.05 3.87 11.51
CA ASP A 65 -2.69 4.78 12.61
C ASP A 65 -3.16 6.22 12.35
N HIS A 66 -3.58 6.54 11.12
CA HIS A 66 -3.98 7.90 10.75
C HIS A 66 -5.44 8.18 11.11
N SER A 67 -5.70 9.33 11.74
CA SER A 67 -7.03 9.74 12.23
C SER A 67 -8.16 9.64 11.20
N MET A 68 -7.86 9.89 9.93
CA MET A 68 -8.82 9.78 8.81
C MET A 68 -9.28 8.35 8.49
N PHE A 69 -8.52 7.32 8.88
CA PHE A 69 -8.80 5.91 8.57
C PHE A 69 -9.20 5.10 9.81
N GLN A 70 -9.36 5.73 10.97
CA GLN A 70 -9.81 5.02 12.19
C GLN A 70 -11.24 4.50 12.09
N GLN A 71 -12.07 5.06 11.19
CA GLN A 71 -13.38 4.51 10.87
C GLN A 71 -13.22 3.29 9.95
N SER A 72 -13.71 2.13 10.40
CA SER A 72 -13.59 0.84 9.70
C SER A 72 -14.02 0.89 8.23
N ALA A 73 -15.07 1.63 7.92
CA ALA A 73 -15.58 1.77 6.55
C ALA A 73 -14.56 2.37 5.56
N ARG A 74 -13.62 3.22 6.03
CA ARG A 74 -12.58 3.81 5.18
C ARG A 74 -11.38 2.88 4.99
N THR A 75 -11.06 2.06 5.98
CA THR A 75 -10.02 1.01 5.84
C THR A 75 -10.46 -0.12 4.92
N ASP A 76 -11.75 -0.46 4.90
CA ASP A 76 -12.26 -1.52 4.04
C ASP A 76 -12.20 -1.15 2.55
N MET A 77 -12.33 0.13 2.21
CA MET A 77 -12.12 0.62 0.84
C MET A 77 -10.69 0.40 0.31
N LEU A 78 -9.69 0.29 1.17
CA LEU A 78 -8.31 0.02 0.74
C LEU A 78 -8.15 -1.40 0.18
N LYS A 79 -9.12 -2.28 0.44
CA LYS A 79 -9.18 -3.67 -0.06
C LYS A 79 -10.05 -3.80 -1.31
N MET A 80 -10.58 -2.69 -1.85
CA MET A 80 -11.45 -2.67 -3.03
C MET A 80 -10.67 -2.22 -4.27
N CYS A 81 -11.08 -2.69 -5.45
CA CYS A 81 -10.53 -2.21 -6.72
C CYS A 81 -10.99 -0.78 -7.02
N GLU A 82 -10.41 -0.16 -8.05
CA GLU A 82 -10.70 1.20 -8.49
C GLU A 82 -12.20 1.50 -8.68
N ASP A 83 -12.93 0.60 -9.34
CA ASP A 83 -14.36 0.78 -9.64
C ASP A 83 -15.22 0.70 -8.37
N CYS A 84 -15.15 -0.43 -7.65
CA CYS A 84 -15.88 -0.65 -6.39
C CYS A 84 -15.58 0.41 -5.33
N ARG A 85 -14.34 0.91 -5.28
CA ARG A 85 -13.96 1.97 -4.34
C ARG A 85 -14.73 3.27 -4.60
N VAL A 86 -14.88 3.66 -5.86
CA VAL A 86 -15.62 4.88 -6.22
C VAL A 86 -17.10 4.72 -5.85
N GLU A 87 -17.69 3.57 -6.15
CA GLU A 87 -19.07 3.26 -5.77
C GLU A 87 -19.27 3.32 -4.25
N ALA A 88 -18.38 2.69 -3.48
CA ALA A 88 -18.39 2.73 -2.02
C ALA A 88 -18.25 4.16 -1.47
N MET A 89 -17.40 5.00 -2.08
CA MET A 89 -17.26 6.41 -1.69
C MET A 89 -18.55 7.20 -1.90
N PHE A 90 -19.27 6.99 -3.00
CA PHE A 90 -20.54 7.66 -3.28
C PHE A 90 -21.73 7.11 -2.47
N ALA A 91 -21.63 5.88 -1.99
CA ALA A 91 -22.60 5.29 -1.07
C ALA A 91 -22.51 5.88 0.34
N GLN A 92 -21.37 6.43 0.74
CA GLN A 92 -21.22 7.07 2.05
C GLN A 92 -22.05 8.35 2.16
N ASN A 93 -22.58 8.60 3.36
CA ASN A 93 -23.41 9.77 3.67
C ASN A 93 -22.64 11.11 3.70
N ASP A 94 -21.30 11.05 3.64
CA ASP A 94 -20.41 12.22 3.67
C ASP A 94 -20.18 12.76 2.25
N LYS A 95 -21.27 12.98 1.53
CA LYS A 95 -21.25 13.39 0.12
C LYS A 95 -20.90 14.88 0.04
N THR A 96 -19.63 15.18 -0.17
CA THR A 96 -19.15 16.57 -0.35
C THR A 96 -19.80 17.26 -1.56
N MET A 97 -20.30 16.47 -2.52
CA MET A 97 -20.98 16.92 -3.74
C MET A 97 -22.51 16.75 -3.67
N ASP A 98 -23.09 16.47 -2.49
CA ASP A 98 -24.54 16.50 -2.33
C ASP A 98 -25.01 17.96 -2.35
N VAL A 99 -25.39 18.39 -3.54
CA VAL A 99 -26.16 19.61 -3.72
C VAL A 99 -27.55 19.28 -3.18
N GLY A 100 -27.73 19.48 -1.88
CA GLY A 100 -29.02 19.32 -1.22
C GLY A 100 -30.13 20.05 -1.98
N GLU A 101 -31.40 19.72 -1.66
CA GLU A 101 -32.59 20.18 -2.38
C GLU A 101 -32.41 21.59 -2.96
N ARG A 102 -32.47 21.69 -4.31
CA ARG A 102 -32.27 22.97 -4.99
C ARG A 102 -33.23 23.98 -4.39
N ARG A 103 -32.68 25.07 -3.81
CA ARG A 103 -33.51 26.12 -3.20
C ARG A 103 -34.58 26.56 -4.20
N LYS A 104 -35.84 26.59 -3.75
CA LYS A 104 -36.95 27.04 -4.58
C LYS A 104 -36.65 28.44 -5.13
N PRO A 105 -36.81 28.68 -6.45
CA PRO A 105 -36.75 30.03 -6.99
C PRO A 105 -37.78 30.91 -6.29
N ARG A 106 -37.39 32.13 -5.93
CA ARG A 106 -38.31 33.11 -5.35
C ARG A 106 -39.30 33.54 -6.44
N THR A 107 -40.59 33.41 -6.18
CA THR A 107 -41.68 33.70 -7.12
C THR A 107 -42.41 34.98 -6.74
N THR A 108 -43.24 35.51 -7.64
CA THR A 108 -44.11 36.68 -7.38
C THR A 108 -45.06 36.46 -6.19
N ASP A 109 -45.48 35.21 -5.94
CA ASP A 109 -46.31 34.85 -4.78
C ASP A 109 -45.61 35.12 -3.43
N ASP A 110 -44.27 35.08 -3.38
CA ASP A 110 -43.48 35.40 -2.18
C ASP A 110 -43.47 36.91 -1.84
N TYR A 111 -44.10 37.75 -2.67
CA TYR A 111 -44.21 39.21 -2.49
C TYR A 111 -45.66 39.69 -2.32
N MET A 112 -46.66 38.83 -2.49
CA MET A 112 -48.09 39.20 -2.41
C MET A 112 -48.74 38.90 -1.04
N ASN A 113 -47.94 38.61 -0.01
CA ASN A 113 -48.41 38.30 1.34
C ASN A 113 -47.72 39.15 2.40
#